data_AF-D0NVC8-F1
#
_entry.id   AF-D0NVC8-F1
#
_cell.length_a   1.000
_cell.length_b   1.000
_cell.length_c   1.000
_cell.angle_alpha   90.00
_cell.angle_beta   90.00
_cell.angle_gamma   90.00
#
_symmetry.space_group_name_H-M   'P 1'
#
loop_
_entity.id
_entity.type
_entity.pdbx_description
1 polymer ?
#
loop_
_entity_poly.entity_id
_entity_poly.type
_entity_poly.pdbx_seq_one_letter_code
_entity_poly.pdbx_strand_id
1 'polypeptide(L)'
;MGALMLGGAIASGKCSLSPSTTWISTGAPMRGSMGSDYLQGSCDGVTNRVMEKLANVTGRCPVSAAVRSLAYEHGDYASVKLNRAYKEAQEVYRTHVKAAMCSYKHSGLISSYQWQFWLLGKVVPHNSPQNDGMVELHSCAGGFPESRFDTNYREPFYVTKLNHFDVAFQSGDALLDEAKMPMKWFECLL
;
A
#
# COMPACT_ATOMS: atom_id res chain seq x y z
N MET A 1 -6.02 1.47 -0.43
CA MET A 1 -6.95 0.92 0.62
C MET A 1 -7.98 -0.07 0.08
N GLY A 2 -8.51 0.08 -1.15
CA GLY A 2 -9.68 -0.68 -1.61
C GLY A 2 -9.61 -2.20 -1.43
N ALA A 3 -8.46 -2.83 -1.72
CA ALA A 3 -8.30 -4.27 -1.55
C ALA A 3 -8.43 -4.72 -0.07
N LEU A 4 -7.87 -3.98 0.88
CA LEU A 4 -8.03 -4.25 2.30
C LEU A 4 -9.49 -4.14 2.74
N MET A 5 -10.20 -3.13 2.23
CA MET A 5 -11.63 -2.94 2.52
C MET A 5 -12.48 -4.10 1.98
N LEU A 6 -12.23 -4.53 0.74
CA LEU A 6 -12.93 -5.67 0.15
C LEU A 6 -12.62 -6.98 0.88
N GLY A 7 -11.33 -7.22 1.19
CA GLY A 7 -10.88 -8.37 1.95
C GLY A 7 -11.54 -8.45 3.32
N GLY A 8 -11.57 -7.34 4.05
CA GLY A 8 -12.25 -7.26 5.35
C GLY A 8 -13.76 -7.40 5.26
N ALA A 9 -14.40 -6.88 4.21
CA ALA A 9 -15.85 -7.04 4.01
C ALA A 9 -16.24 -8.50 3.76
N ILE A 10 -15.48 -9.22 2.93
CA ILE A 10 -15.70 -10.64 2.68
C ILE A 10 -15.38 -11.46 3.95
N ALA A 11 -14.25 -11.19 4.62
CA ALA A 11 -13.85 -11.89 5.84
C ALA A 11 -14.90 -11.78 6.96
N SER A 12 -15.53 -10.60 7.08
CA SER A 12 -16.58 -10.34 8.07
C SER A 12 -17.99 -10.75 7.62
N GLY A 13 -18.13 -11.41 6.46
CA GLY A 13 -19.41 -11.87 5.93
C GLY A 13 -20.35 -10.75 5.47
N LYS A 14 -19.85 -9.54 5.23
CA LYS A 14 -20.66 -8.41 4.74
C LYS A 14 -20.98 -8.51 3.25
N CYS A 15 -20.14 -9.19 2.49
CA CYS A 15 -20.35 -9.46 1.07
C CYS A 15 -19.62 -10.73 0.63
N SER A 16 -19.89 -11.17 -0.59
CA SER A 16 -19.19 -12.26 -1.26
C SER A 16 -18.97 -11.90 -2.73
N LEU A 17 -17.97 -12.51 -3.36
CA LEU A 17 -17.75 -12.37 -4.80
C LEU A 17 -18.64 -13.34 -5.57
N SER A 18 -19.18 -12.90 -6.70
CA SER A 18 -19.81 -13.80 -7.66
C SER A 18 -18.75 -14.74 -8.26
N PRO A 19 -19.10 -15.98 -8.65
CA PRO A 19 -18.18 -16.85 -9.39
C PRO A 19 -17.59 -16.23 -10.67
N SER A 20 -18.28 -15.25 -11.27
CA SER A 20 -17.85 -14.52 -12.46
C SER A 20 -16.93 -13.33 -12.18
N THR A 21 -16.56 -13.08 -10.92
CA THR A 21 -15.75 -11.92 -10.54
C THR A 21 -14.26 -12.23 -10.53
N THR A 22 -13.48 -11.37 -11.18
CA THR A 22 -12.01 -11.35 -11.05
C THR A 22 -11.58 -10.19 -10.15
N TRP A 23 -10.76 -10.46 -9.15
CA TRP A 23 -10.20 -9.43 -8.28
C TRP A 23 -8.73 -9.17 -8.61
N ILE A 24 -8.46 -7.94 -9.04
CA ILE A 24 -7.14 -7.38 -9.29
C ILE A 24 -6.82 -6.35 -8.20
N SER A 25 -5.60 -6.39 -7.65
CA SER A 25 -5.16 -5.51 -6.56
C SER A 25 -3.97 -4.63 -6.98
N THR A 26 -3.92 -3.39 -6.52
CA THR A 26 -2.77 -2.50 -6.72
C THR A 26 -2.44 -1.73 -5.44
N GLY A 27 -1.15 -1.71 -5.06
CA GLY A 27 -0.63 -0.87 -3.96
C GLY A 27 -1.38 -1.03 -2.63
N ALA A 28 -1.89 -2.21 -2.31
CA ALA A 28 -2.79 -2.41 -1.19
C ALA A 28 -2.06 -2.44 0.16
N PRO A 29 -2.46 -1.70 1.20
CA PRO A 29 -1.83 -1.81 2.52
C PRO A 29 -2.38 -3.01 3.31
N MET A 30 -2.17 -4.25 2.83
CA MET A 30 -2.75 -5.45 3.45
C MET A 30 -2.20 -5.76 4.85
N ARG A 31 -1.15 -5.07 5.27
CA ARG A 31 -0.59 -5.08 6.63
C ARG A 31 -0.46 -3.67 7.24
N GLY A 32 -1.22 -2.71 6.72
CA GLY A 32 -1.11 -1.30 7.13
C GLY A 32 0.03 -0.55 6.43
N SER A 33 0.36 0.62 6.97
CA SER A 33 1.35 1.56 6.42
C SER A 33 2.10 2.25 7.54
N MET A 34 3.44 2.25 7.49
CA MET A 34 4.24 3.01 8.47
C MET A 34 3.99 4.51 8.40
N GLY A 35 3.41 5.02 7.31
CA GLY A 35 2.94 6.41 7.24
C GLY A 35 1.81 6.70 8.24
N SER A 36 0.99 5.70 8.58
CA SER A 36 -0.03 5.81 9.63
C SER A 36 0.62 5.94 11.00
N ASP A 37 1.48 4.99 11.36
CA ASP A 37 2.19 4.96 12.65
C ASP A 37 3.01 6.22 12.85
N TYR A 38 3.68 6.69 11.80
CA TYR A 38 4.47 7.92 11.84
C TYR A 38 3.59 9.15 12.09
N LEU A 39 2.42 9.26 11.46
CA LEU A 39 1.52 10.39 11.71
C LEU A 39 0.87 10.31 13.11
N GLN A 40 0.51 9.10 13.56
CA GLN A 40 0.01 8.88 14.92
C GLN A 40 1.05 9.31 15.96
N GLY A 41 2.29 8.83 15.83
CA GLY A 41 3.37 9.22 16.71
C GLY A 41 3.71 10.71 16.66
N SER A 42 3.55 11.35 15.50
CA SER A 42 3.74 12.81 15.39
C SER A 42 2.68 13.58 16.17
N CYS A 43 1.44 13.07 16.23
CA CYS A 43 0.39 13.68 17.06
C CYS A 43 0.56 13.39 18.55
N ASP A 44 1.21 12.27 18.89
CA ASP A 44 1.52 11.89 20.28
C ASP A 44 2.85 12.49 20.78
N GLY A 45 3.57 13.24 19.93
CA GLY A 45 4.82 13.91 20.28
C GLY A 45 6.03 12.98 20.42
N VAL A 46 6.04 11.87 19.68
CA VAL A 46 7.07 10.82 19.72
C VAL A 46 7.85 10.68 18.41
N THR A 47 7.81 11.67 17.51
CA THR A 47 8.57 11.65 16.24
C THR A 47 9.57 12.81 16.18
N ASN A 48 9.85 13.36 14.98
CA ASN A 48 10.77 14.48 14.86
C ASN A 48 10.01 15.79 15.08
N ARG A 49 10.64 16.72 15.81
CA ARG A 49 10.04 18.01 16.19
C ARG A 49 9.53 18.85 15.02
N VAL A 50 10.08 18.66 13.82
CA VAL A 50 9.67 19.38 12.61
C VAL A 50 8.32 18.86 12.12
N MET A 51 8.14 17.54 12.10
CA MET A 51 6.92 16.89 11.62
C MET A 51 5.80 16.92 12.66
N GLU A 52 6.12 16.89 13.95
CA GLU A 52 5.15 17.16 15.03
C GLU A 52 4.54 18.56 14.87
N LYS A 53 5.39 19.58 14.67
CA LYS A 53 4.94 20.95 14.42
C LYS A 53 4.16 21.06 13.12
N LEU A 54 4.62 20.43 12.04
CA LEU A 54 3.92 20.46 10.75
C LEU A 54 2.55 19.77 10.85
N ALA A 55 2.44 18.63 11.53
CA ALA A 55 1.19 17.89 11.69
C ALA A 55 0.16 18.69 12.52
N ASN A 56 0.61 19.34 13.60
CA ASN A 56 -0.23 20.21 14.42
C ASN A 56 -0.69 21.47 13.67
N VAL A 57 0.21 22.12 12.92
CA VAL A 57 -0.11 23.34 12.16
C VAL A 57 -0.98 23.06 10.93
N THR A 58 -0.83 21.89 10.29
CA THR A 58 -1.62 21.50 9.10
C THR A 58 -2.98 20.89 9.44
N GLY A 59 -3.35 20.82 10.72
CA GLY A 59 -4.64 20.27 11.16
C GLY A 59 -4.76 18.75 10.96
N ARG A 60 -3.63 18.04 10.89
CA ARG A 60 -3.60 16.57 10.74
C ARG A 60 -3.69 15.83 12.08
N CYS A 61 -3.64 16.58 13.18
CA CYS A 61 -3.87 16.08 14.53
C CYS A 61 -5.20 16.60 15.09
N PRO A 62 -6.02 15.76 15.76
CA PRO A 62 -5.81 14.31 15.94
C PRO A 62 -5.96 13.56 14.61
N VAL A 63 -5.22 12.46 14.45
CA VAL A 63 -5.33 11.60 13.27
C VAL A 63 -6.77 11.18 12.99
N SER A 64 -7.15 11.05 11.73
CA SER A 64 -8.49 10.57 11.36
C SER A 64 -8.66 9.08 11.67
N ALA A 65 -9.92 8.63 11.76
CA ALA A 65 -10.22 7.21 11.91
C ALA A 65 -9.66 6.36 10.74
N ALA A 66 -9.65 6.92 9.53
CA ALA A 66 -9.08 6.26 8.35
C ALA A 66 -7.57 6.03 8.50
N VAL A 67 -6.82 7.02 8.97
CA VAL A 67 -5.38 6.86 9.22
C VAL A 67 -5.16 5.80 10.31
N ARG A 68 -5.85 5.91 11.46
CA ARG A 68 -5.73 4.93 12.54
C ARG A 68 -6.03 3.49 12.10
N SER A 69 -6.97 3.31 11.16
CA SER A 69 -7.31 1.99 10.61
C SER A 69 -6.22 1.37 9.73
N LEU A 70 -5.13 2.10 9.47
CA LEU A 70 -3.98 1.66 8.68
C LEU A 70 -2.70 1.50 9.52
N ALA A 71 -2.81 1.50 10.85
CA ALA A 71 -1.67 1.21 11.72
C ALA A 71 -1.01 -0.11 11.29
N TYR A 72 0.32 -0.13 11.20
CA TYR A 72 1.07 -1.25 10.69
C TYR A 72 0.84 -2.50 11.54
N GLU A 73 0.62 -3.65 10.90
CA GLU A 73 0.33 -4.91 11.59
C GLU A 73 1.47 -5.26 12.55
N HIS A 74 1.12 -5.50 13.83
CA HIS A 74 2.03 -5.69 14.95
C HIS A 74 2.90 -4.48 15.34
N GLY A 75 2.61 -3.29 14.80
CA GLY A 75 3.20 -2.02 15.24
C GLY A 75 2.57 -1.46 16.51
N ASP A 76 3.16 -0.40 17.06
CA ASP A 76 2.79 0.19 18.35
C ASP A 76 1.34 0.69 18.40
N TYR A 77 0.81 1.13 17.26
CA TYR A 77 -0.56 1.66 17.15
C TYR A 77 -1.59 0.60 16.75
N ALA A 78 -1.17 -0.64 16.46
CA ALA A 78 -2.07 -1.68 16.00
C ALA A 78 -2.64 -2.51 17.16
N SER A 79 -3.94 -2.34 17.41
CA SER A 79 -4.66 -3.14 18.41
C SER A 79 -4.71 -4.64 18.04
N VAL A 80 -4.91 -5.49 19.05
CA VAL A 80 -5.15 -6.95 18.86
C VAL A 80 -6.31 -7.20 17.88
N LYS A 81 -7.36 -6.38 17.93
CA LYS A 81 -8.50 -6.48 17.01
C LYS A 81 -8.11 -6.14 15.57
N LEU A 82 -7.30 -5.10 15.37
CA LEU A 82 -6.83 -4.70 14.04
C LEU A 82 -5.90 -5.77 13.45
N ASN A 83 -4.95 -6.30 14.22
CA ASN A 83 -4.07 -7.39 13.79
C ASN A 83 -4.87 -8.64 13.38
N ARG A 84 -5.91 -8.99 14.13
CA ARG A 84 -6.82 -10.09 13.75
C ARG A 84 -7.52 -9.80 12.43
N ALA A 85 -8.06 -8.59 12.25
CA ALA A 85 -8.74 -8.20 11.01
C ALA A 85 -7.78 -8.21 9.80
N TYR A 86 -6.51 -7.81 9.98
CA TYR A 86 -5.50 -7.94 8.94
C TYR A 86 -5.28 -9.39 8.54
N LYS A 87 -5.11 -10.30 9.50
CA LYS A 87 -4.92 -11.72 9.22
C LYS A 87 -6.09 -12.31 8.41
N GLU A 88 -7.32 -12.05 8.85
CA GLU A 88 -8.54 -12.52 8.18
C GLU A 88 -8.65 -11.94 6.76
N ALA A 89 -8.40 -10.64 6.59
CA ALA A 89 -8.42 -9.99 5.27
C ALA A 89 -7.30 -10.52 4.34
N GLN A 90 -6.10 -10.81 4.87
CA GLN A 90 -4.98 -11.40 4.13
C GLN A 90 -5.30 -12.84 3.65
N GLU A 91 -6.03 -13.63 4.45
CA GLU A 91 -6.50 -14.97 4.04
C GLU A 91 -7.49 -14.88 2.87
N VAL A 92 -8.46 -13.97 2.94
CA VAL A 92 -9.39 -13.70 1.84
C VAL A 92 -8.64 -13.20 0.60
N TYR A 93 -7.74 -12.23 0.78
CA TYR A 93 -6.93 -11.66 -0.29
C TYR A 93 -6.18 -12.75 -1.06
N ARG A 94 -5.50 -13.64 -0.34
CA ARG A 94 -4.74 -14.73 -0.98
C ARG A 94 -5.61 -15.78 -1.66
N THR A 95 -6.84 -15.97 -1.19
CA THR A 95 -7.81 -16.88 -1.78
C THR A 95 -8.39 -16.35 -3.09
N HIS A 96 -8.67 -15.05 -3.17
CA HIS A 96 -9.49 -14.50 -4.26
C HIS A 96 -8.74 -13.65 -5.27
N VAL A 97 -7.61 -13.03 -4.90
CA VAL A 97 -6.85 -12.17 -5.82
C VAL A 97 -6.20 -13.01 -6.93
N LYS A 98 -6.43 -12.59 -8.17
CA LYS A 98 -5.87 -13.23 -9.36
C LYS A 98 -4.60 -12.56 -9.86
N ALA A 99 -4.50 -11.25 -9.66
CA ALA A 99 -3.35 -10.45 -10.04
C ALA A 99 -3.12 -9.32 -9.03
N ALA A 100 -1.86 -9.00 -8.77
CA ALA A 100 -1.48 -7.95 -7.84
C ALA A 100 -0.27 -7.18 -8.35
N MET A 101 -0.37 -5.85 -8.39
CA MET A 101 0.75 -4.96 -8.64
C MET A 101 1.22 -4.34 -7.34
N CYS A 102 2.48 -4.58 -6.99
CA CYS A 102 3.15 -3.99 -5.84
C CYS A 102 4.39 -3.22 -6.30
N SER A 103 5.00 -2.45 -5.40
CA SER A 103 6.22 -1.73 -5.72
C SER A 103 7.26 -1.93 -4.63
N TYR A 104 8.48 -2.21 -5.07
CA TYR A 104 9.64 -2.36 -4.20
C TYR A 104 10.47 -1.08 -4.12
N LYS A 105 10.13 -0.02 -4.89
CA LYS A 105 10.82 1.28 -4.84
C LYS A 105 9.89 2.41 -5.24
N HIS A 106 10.08 3.59 -4.63
CA HIS A 106 9.29 4.79 -4.92
C HIS A 106 9.93 5.72 -5.96
N SER A 107 10.72 5.18 -6.89
CA SER A 107 11.38 6.02 -7.91
C SER A 107 10.38 6.69 -8.86
N GLY A 108 9.28 5.99 -9.14
CA GLY A 108 8.09 6.45 -9.85
C GLY A 108 8.30 7.01 -11.25
N LEU A 109 7.22 7.57 -11.79
CA LEU A 109 7.15 8.21 -13.10
C LEU A 109 7.37 9.72 -12.97
N ILE A 110 7.78 10.35 -14.06
CA ILE A 110 7.95 11.80 -14.12
C ILE A 110 6.58 12.46 -13.95
N SER A 111 6.36 13.06 -12.78
CA SER A 111 5.08 13.65 -12.40
C SER A 111 5.28 14.77 -11.37
N SER A 112 4.30 15.67 -11.25
CA SER A 112 4.35 16.81 -10.30
C SER A 112 4.28 16.37 -8.83
N TYR A 113 3.81 15.16 -8.54
CA TYR A 113 3.68 14.61 -7.19
C TYR A 113 4.85 13.72 -6.77
N GLN A 114 5.73 13.33 -7.69
CA GLN A 114 6.85 12.40 -7.42
C GLN A 114 7.70 12.80 -6.21
N TRP A 115 7.97 14.10 -6.05
CA TRP A 115 8.79 14.62 -4.95
C TRP A 115 8.20 14.31 -3.57
N GLN A 116 6.87 14.18 -3.46
CA GLN A 116 6.19 13.85 -2.20
C GLN A 116 6.55 12.44 -1.76
N PHE A 117 6.59 11.49 -2.69
CA PHE A 117 6.92 10.10 -2.40
C PHE A 117 8.41 9.90 -2.12
N TRP A 118 9.29 10.70 -2.73
CA TRP A 118 10.69 10.75 -2.34
C TRP A 118 10.89 11.28 -0.91
N LEU A 119 10.12 12.31 -0.53
CA LEU A 119 10.15 12.82 0.84
C LEU A 119 9.64 11.76 1.81
N LEU A 120 8.46 11.18 1.56
CA LEU A 120 7.84 10.20 2.44
C LEU A 120 8.71 8.95 2.61
N GLY A 121 9.23 8.39 1.50
CA GLY A 121 10.14 7.25 1.54
C GLY A 121 11.44 7.50 2.29
N LYS A 122 11.82 8.77 2.53
CA LYS A 122 13.00 9.16 3.30
C LYS A 122 12.71 9.47 4.77
N VAL A 123 11.56 10.10 5.08
CA VAL A 123 11.26 10.61 6.43
C VAL A 123 10.44 9.62 7.26
N VAL A 124 9.61 8.80 6.61
CA VAL A 124 8.83 7.76 7.30
C VAL A 124 9.79 6.61 7.64
N PRO A 125 9.82 6.13 8.90
CA PRO A 125 10.65 5.01 9.31
C PRO A 125 10.02 3.70 8.83
N HIS A 126 10.09 3.44 7.52
CA HIS A 126 9.61 2.19 6.95
C HIS A 126 10.38 0.99 7.50
N ASN A 127 9.69 -0.15 7.67
CA ASN A 127 10.31 -1.40 8.14
C ASN A 127 11.29 -2.00 7.12
N SER A 128 11.26 -1.52 5.87
CA SER A 128 12.11 -1.94 4.77
C SER A 128 12.32 -0.79 3.79
N PRO A 129 13.48 -0.70 3.10
CA PRO A 129 13.66 0.23 1.99
C PRO A 129 12.74 -0.09 0.80
N GLN A 130 12.08 -1.26 0.80
CA GLN A 130 11.19 -1.67 -0.27
C GLN A 130 9.77 -1.13 -0.06
N ASN A 131 9.49 0.04 -0.64
CA ASN A 131 8.19 0.71 -0.52
C ASN A 131 7.91 1.62 -1.70
N ASP A 132 6.62 1.95 -1.90
CA ASP A 132 6.13 2.91 -2.90
C ASP A 132 6.05 4.36 -2.39
N GLY A 133 6.65 4.62 -1.22
CA GLY A 133 6.60 5.89 -0.50
C GLY A 133 5.45 5.98 0.49
N MET A 134 4.52 5.01 0.50
CA MET A 134 3.41 4.92 1.45
C MET A 134 3.24 3.51 2.01
N VAL A 135 3.38 2.49 1.17
CA VAL A 135 3.14 1.08 1.46
C VAL A 135 4.38 0.27 1.12
N GLU A 136 4.84 -0.51 2.09
CA GLU A 136 5.93 -1.45 1.91
C GLU A 136 5.52 -2.63 1.02
N LEU A 137 6.47 -3.18 0.24
CA LEU A 137 6.23 -4.35 -0.61
C LEU A 137 5.58 -5.50 0.18
N HIS A 138 6.10 -5.80 1.36
CA HIS A 138 5.59 -6.86 2.22
C HIS A 138 4.13 -6.60 2.67
N SER A 139 3.77 -5.35 2.91
CA SER A 139 2.38 -4.97 3.19
C SER A 139 1.50 -5.14 1.95
N CYS A 140 2.01 -4.77 0.76
CA CYS A 140 1.31 -4.97 -0.51
C CYS A 140 1.09 -6.42 -0.90
N ALA A 141 2.08 -7.28 -0.65
CA ALA A 141 2.01 -8.69 -0.96
C ALA A 141 0.90 -9.43 -0.20
N GLY A 142 0.45 -8.90 0.94
CA GLY A 142 -0.69 -9.46 1.70
C GLY A 142 -0.50 -10.93 2.09
N GLY A 143 0.76 -11.34 2.32
CA GLY A 143 1.15 -12.70 2.66
C GLY A 143 1.46 -13.61 1.47
N PHE A 144 1.42 -13.13 0.22
CA PHE A 144 2.06 -13.84 -0.88
C PHE A 144 3.60 -13.76 -0.73
N PRO A 145 4.34 -14.83 -1.06
CA PRO A 145 5.79 -14.77 -1.03
C PRO A 145 6.31 -13.82 -2.11
N GLU A 146 7.40 -13.10 -1.84
CA GLU A 146 8.00 -12.18 -2.83
C GLU A 146 8.43 -12.90 -4.11
N SER A 147 8.80 -14.19 -4.01
CA SER A 147 9.13 -15.04 -5.18
C SER A 147 7.97 -15.27 -6.15
N ARG A 148 6.73 -14.90 -5.77
CA ARG A 148 5.57 -14.93 -6.66
C ARG A 148 5.54 -13.72 -7.59
N PHE A 149 6.26 -12.65 -7.27
CA PHE A 149 6.23 -11.42 -8.04
C PHE A 149 7.41 -11.33 -9.01
N ASP A 150 7.14 -10.85 -10.22
CA ASP A 150 8.13 -10.64 -11.27
C ASP A 150 8.17 -9.16 -11.68
N THR A 151 9.31 -8.71 -12.21
CA THR A 151 9.49 -7.36 -12.76
C THR A 151 8.98 -7.18 -14.19
N ASN A 152 8.52 -8.26 -14.83
CA ASN A 152 7.88 -8.23 -16.13
C ASN A 152 6.39 -7.86 -15.99
N TYR A 153 5.97 -6.77 -16.63
CA TYR A 153 4.59 -6.28 -16.59
C TYR A 153 3.57 -7.24 -17.22
N ARG A 154 4.01 -8.29 -17.90
CA ARG A 154 3.12 -9.33 -18.44
C ARG A 154 2.73 -10.38 -17.39
N GLU A 155 3.42 -10.40 -16.26
CA GLU A 155 3.13 -11.35 -15.19
C GLU A 155 1.97 -10.85 -14.29
N PRO A 156 1.04 -11.73 -13.87
CA PRO A 156 -0.09 -11.31 -13.04
C PRO A 156 0.31 -10.72 -11.69
N PHE A 157 1.44 -11.17 -11.14
CA PHE A 157 2.01 -10.67 -9.90
C PHE A 157 3.21 -9.82 -10.27
N TYR A 158 2.99 -8.52 -10.41
CA TYR A 158 3.96 -7.57 -10.94
C TYR A 158 4.57 -6.76 -9.79
N VAL A 159 5.90 -6.74 -9.70
CA VAL A 159 6.63 -5.86 -8.79
C VAL A 159 7.34 -4.75 -9.55
N THR A 160 7.07 -3.52 -9.13
CA THR A 160 7.45 -2.31 -9.85
C THR A 160 8.38 -1.44 -9.04
N LYS A 161 8.86 -0.35 -9.64
CA LYS A 161 9.53 0.75 -8.93
C LYS A 161 8.75 2.06 -9.03
N LEU A 162 7.42 1.94 -9.01
CA LEU A 162 6.43 3.00 -9.04
C LEU A 162 6.20 3.63 -7.65
N ASN A 163 5.84 4.91 -7.61
CA ASN A 163 5.33 5.49 -6.37
C ASN A 163 3.85 5.11 -6.13
N HIS A 164 3.31 5.43 -4.95
CA HIS A 164 1.96 5.03 -4.56
C HIS A 164 0.83 5.55 -5.49
N PHE A 165 1.02 6.70 -6.15
CA PHE A 165 0.03 7.22 -7.09
C PHE A 165 0.14 6.59 -8.48
N ASP A 166 1.35 6.24 -8.90
CA ASP A 166 1.55 5.57 -10.18
C ASP A 166 1.01 4.14 -10.17
N VAL A 167 1.12 3.40 -9.05
CA VAL A 167 0.43 2.10 -8.89
C VAL A 167 -1.10 2.23 -8.87
N ALA A 168 -1.61 3.45 -8.68
CA ALA A 168 -3.02 3.81 -8.82
C ALA A 168 -3.36 4.43 -10.19
N PHE A 169 -2.49 4.23 -11.19
CA PHE A 169 -2.69 4.64 -12.60
C PHE A 169 -2.74 6.15 -12.86
N GLN A 170 -2.14 6.99 -12.00
CA GLN A 170 -2.22 8.45 -12.15
C GLN A 170 -1.26 9.06 -13.19
N SER A 171 -0.23 8.35 -13.65
CA SER A 171 0.79 8.89 -14.58
C SER A 171 1.01 8.10 -15.88
N GLY A 172 0.27 7.01 -16.11
CA GLY A 172 0.46 6.17 -17.29
C GLY A 172 1.67 5.24 -17.19
N ASP A 173 2.34 4.99 -18.31
CA ASP A 173 3.52 4.10 -18.43
C ASP A 173 4.83 4.86 -18.62
N ALA A 174 5.95 4.24 -18.23
CA ALA A 174 7.26 4.71 -18.62
C ALA A 174 7.53 4.48 -20.12
N LEU A 175 8.38 5.33 -20.70
CA LEU A 175 8.79 5.19 -22.11
C LEU A 175 9.86 4.12 -22.33
N LEU A 176 10.77 3.94 -21.37
CA LEU A 176 12.00 3.14 -21.53
C LEU A 176 12.28 2.18 -20.35
N ASP A 177 11.30 1.95 -19.48
CA ASP A 177 11.49 1.23 -18.22
C ASP A 177 10.35 0.24 -17.97
N GLU A 178 10.53 -1.01 -18.38
CA GLU A 178 9.49 -2.04 -18.32
C GLU A 178 9.05 -2.40 -16.89
N ALA A 179 9.84 -2.02 -15.87
CA ALA A 179 9.47 -2.14 -14.46
C ALA A 179 8.56 -0.99 -13.96
N LYS A 180 8.07 -0.13 -14.86
CA LYS A 180 7.16 0.99 -14.61
C LYS A 180 6.03 1.08 -15.65
N MET A 181 5.35 -0.04 -15.90
CA MET A 181 4.32 -0.16 -16.93
C MET A 181 2.95 -0.52 -16.34
N PRO A 182 2.37 0.29 -15.43
CA PRO A 182 1.12 -0.05 -14.77
C PRO A 182 -0.04 -0.20 -15.77
N MET A 183 -0.15 0.64 -16.79
CA MET A 183 -1.26 0.58 -17.76
C MET A 183 -1.16 -0.68 -18.61
N LYS A 184 0.00 -0.94 -19.22
CA LYS A 184 0.21 -2.18 -19.98
C LYS A 184 0.04 -3.43 -19.12
N TRP A 185 0.46 -3.42 -17.86
CA TRP A 185 0.20 -4.54 -16.96
C TRP A 185 -1.31 -4.81 -16.85
N PHE A 186 -2.11 -3.77 -16.62
CA PHE A 186 -3.55 -3.93 -16.52
C PHE A 186 -4.19 -4.37 -17.84
N GLU A 187 -3.77 -3.79 -18.98
CA GLU A 187 -4.22 -4.21 -20.31
C GLU A 187 -3.90 -5.66 -20.62
N CYS A 188 -2.75 -6.19 -20.17
CA CYS A 188 -2.37 -7.59 -20.36
C CYS A 188 -3.19 -8.57 -19.50
N LEU A 189 -3.95 -8.08 -18.52
CA LEU A 189 -4.81 -8.90 -17.65
C LEU A 189 -6.26 -9.03 -18.14
N LEU A 190 -6.68 -8.16 -19.07
CA LEU A 190 -8.03 -8.09 -19.64
C LEU A 190 -8.13 -8.96 -20.89
#